data_AF-A0A5K7ZCP3-F1
#
_entry.id   AF-A0A5K7ZCP3-F1
#
_cell.length_a   1.000
_cell.length_b   1.000
_cell.length_c   1.000
_cell.angle_alpha   90.00
_cell.angle_beta   90.00
_cell.angle_gamma   90.00
#
_symmetry.space_group_name_H-M   'P 1'
#
loop_
_entity.id
_entity.type
_entity.pdbx_description
1 polymer ?
#
loop_
_entity_poly.entity_id
_entity_poly.type
_entity_poly.pdbx_seq_one_letter_code
_entity_poly.pdbx_strand_id
1 'polypeptide(L)'
;MNFKDLKTSDMRLAMLRSIADDGYSLNESMLQSVLELYGHMVTRDRVRTEMRWLEEQGLVVIEDVSGVLVANLTGRGIEVASGRAWIDGVKRPRPKG
;
A
#
# COMPACT_ATOMS: atom_id res chain seq x y z
N MET A 1 -0.17 19.49 6.23
CA MET A 1 0.34 18.30 5.53
C MET A 1 1.49 18.75 4.65
N ASN A 2 2.70 18.28 4.90
CA ASN A 2 3.85 18.63 4.06
C ASN A 2 3.91 17.67 2.84
N PHE A 3 4.70 18.03 1.82
CA PHE A 3 4.87 17.23 0.60
C PHE A 3 5.29 15.78 0.89
N LYS A 4 6.15 15.57 1.89
CA LYS A 4 6.59 14.23 2.31
C LYS A 4 5.44 13.35 2.82
N ASP A 5 4.53 13.93 3.61
CA ASP A 5 3.37 13.21 4.15
C ASP A 5 2.38 12.88 3.03
N LEU A 6 2.19 13.84 2.11
CA LEU A 6 1.35 13.64 0.93
C LEU A 6 1.87 12.49 0.08
N LYS A 7 3.17 12.48 -0.25
CA LYS A 7 3.81 11.41 -1.03
C LYS A 7 3.65 10.06 -0.33
N THR A 8 3.92 9.99 0.97
CA THR A 8 3.85 8.74 1.75
C THR A 8 2.42 8.19 1.80
N SER A 9 1.44 9.05 2.10
CA SER A 9 0.04 8.65 2.16
C SER A 9 -0.53 8.22 0.80
N ASP A 10 -0.05 8.83 -0.30
CA ASP A 10 -0.41 8.45 -1.66
C ASP A 10 0.18 7.09 -2.05
N MET A 11 1.46 6.85 -1.74
CA MET A 11 2.10 5.54 -1.96
C MET A 11 1.35 4.41 -1.25
N ARG A 12 0.98 4.60 0.02
CA ARG A 12 0.22 3.60 0.78
C ARG A 12 -1.14 3.29 0.15
N LEU A 13 -1.84 4.31 -0.31
CA LEU A 13 -3.10 4.12 -1.03
C LEU A 13 -2.89 3.36 -2.34
N ALA A 14 -1.83 3.71 -3.10
CA ALA A 14 -1.48 3.02 -4.34
C ALA A 14 -1.22 1.53 -4.07
N MET A 15 -0.37 1.20 -3.07
CA MET A 15 -0.08 -0.19 -2.68
C MET A 15 -1.36 -0.97 -2.36
N LEU A 16 -2.24 -0.43 -1.50
CA LEU A 16 -3.48 -1.12 -1.12
C LEU A 16 -4.40 -1.40 -2.30
N ARG A 17 -4.49 -0.45 -3.24
CA ARG A 17 -5.29 -0.61 -4.47
C ARG A 17 -4.68 -1.65 -5.39
N SER A 18 -3.37 -1.62 -5.59
CA SER A 18 -2.67 -2.58 -6.44
C SER A 18 -2.79 -4.00 -5.92
N ILE A 19 -2.68 -4.19 -4.59
CA ILE A 19 -2.91 -5.50 -3.97
C ILE A 19 -4.36 -5.94 -4.17
N ALA A 20 -5.35 -5.04 -4.01
CA ALA A 20 -6.75 -5.37 -4.24
C ALA A 20 -7.04 -5.74 -5.71
N ASP A 21 -6.42 -5.04 -6.66
CA ASP A 21 -6.58 -5.27 -8.11
C ASP A 21 -5.92 -6.58 -8.57
N ASP A 22 -4.84 -7.05 -7.91
CA ASP A 22 -4.12 -8.31 -8.23
C ASP A 22 -4.65 -9.54 -7.46
N GLY A 23 -5.88 -9.50 -6.94
CA GLY A 23 -6.48 -10.64 -6.23
C GLY A 23 -6.10 -10.74 -4.75
N TYR A 24 -5.86 -9.59 -4.10
CA TYR A 24 -5.65 -9.41 -2.66
C TYR A 24 -4.28 -9.82 -2.12
N SER A 25 -3.32 -10.15 -2.97
CA SER A 25 -1.94 -10.45 -2.56
C SER A 25 -0.93 -9.85 -3.54
N LEU A 26 0.17 -9.27 -3.05
CA LEU A 26 1.23 -8.75 -3.91
C LEU A 26 2.59 -8.77 -3.21
N ASN A 27 3.65 -9.14 -3.95
CA ASN A 27 5.01 -9.10 -3.43
C ASN A 27 5.64 -7.70 -3.50
N GLU A 28 6.68 -7.47 -2.69
CA GLU A 28 7.38 -6.17 -2.59
C GLU A 28 7.95 -5.70 -3.93
N SER A 29 8.41 -6.61 -4.80
CA SER A 29 9.00 -6.26 -6.09
C SER A 29 7.95 -5.70 -7.05
N MET A 30 6.77 -6.33 -7.11
CA MET A 30 5.67 -5.86 -7.92
C MET A 30 5.09 -4.56 -7.36
N LEU A 31 4.98 -4.45 -6.02
CA LEU A 31 4.61 -3.20 -5.36
C LEU A 31 5.55 -2.05 -5.72
N GLN A 32 6.87 -2.31 -5.76
CA GLN A 32 7.85 -1.33 -6.20
C GLN A 32 7.60 -0.90 -7.65
N SER A 33 7.43 -1.86 -8.58
CA SER A 33 7.17 -1.57 -9.99
C SER A 33 5.88 -0.75 -10.19
N VAL A 34 4.82 -1.06 -9.45
CA VAL A 34 3.56 -0.32 -9.55
C VAL A 34 3.70 1.10 -9.00
N LEU A 35 4.45 1.30 -7.91
CA LEU A 35 4.74 2.64 -7.41
C LEU A 35 5.54 3.47 -8.42
N GLU A 36 6.53 2.86 -9.06
CA GLU A 36 7.30 3.50 -10.13
C GLU A 36 6.41 3.89 -11.32
N LEU A 37 5.46 3.03 -11.72
CA LEU A 37 4.46 3.35 -12.76
C LEU A 37 3.59 4.56 -12.40
N TYR A 38 3.28 4.74 -11.11
CA TYR A 38 2.56 5.92 -10.62
C TYR A 38 3.47 7.15 -10.39
N GLY A 39 4.74 7.08 -10.78
CA GLY A 39 5.70 8.19 -10.67
C GLY A 39 6.41 8.28 -9.31
N HIS A 40 6.26 7.26 -8.45
CA HIS A 40 6.99 7.18 -7.19
C HIS A 40 8.30 6.43 -7.38
N MET A 41 9.38 7.17 -7.64
CA MET A 41 10.74 6.60 -7.51
C MET A 41 11.04 6.33 -6.04
N VAL A 42 11.11 5.04 -5.68
CA VAL A 42 11.30 4.58 -4.30
C VAL A 42 12.22 3.36 -4.27
N THR A 43 13.01 3.25 -3.21
CA THR A 43 13.87 2.09 -2.99
C THR A 43 13.05 0.91 -2.47
N ARG A 44 13.56 -0.32 -2.66
CA ARG A 44 12.97 -1.53 -2.06
C ARG A 44 12.84 -1.43 -0.54
N ASP A 45 13.83 -0.86 0.15
CA ASP A 45 13.78 -0.61 1.59
C ASP A 45 12.60 0.29 2.00
N ARG A 46 12.35 1.35 1.21
CA ARG A 46 11.19 2.22 1.42
C ARG A 46 9.88 1.47 1.22
N VAL A 47 9.79 0.59 0.21
CA VAL A 47 8.61 -0.26 0.00
C VAL A 47 8.38 -1.17 1.20
N ARG A 48 9.39 -1.90 1.68
CA ARG A 48 9.29 -2.76 2.87
C ARG A 48 8.87 -1.97 4.12
N THR A 49 9.42 -0.78 4.30
CA THR A 49 9.06 0.12 5.41
C THR A 49 7.56 0.45 5.38
N GLU A 50 7.03 0.82 4.22
CA GLU A 50 5.62 1.16 4.09
C GLU A 50 4.71 -0.09 4.18
N MET A 51 5.15 -1.24 3.66
CA MET A 51 4.45 -2.50 3.86
C MET A 51 4.31 -2.81 5.36
N ARG A 52 5.41 -2.77 6.12
CA ARG A 52 5.38 -3.02 7.58
C ARG A 52 4.51 -2.01 8.31
N TRP A 53 4.52 -0.75 7.90
CA TRP A 53 3.59 0.23 8.46
C TRP A 53 2.11 -0.12 8.17
N LEU A 54 1.79 -0.58 6.95
CA LEU A 54 0.42 -1.03 6.61
C LEU A 54 0.01 -2.26 7.43
N GLU A 55 0.95 -3.16 7.72
CA GLU A 55 0.75 -4.30 8.60
C GLU A 55 0.48 -3.87 10.05
N GLU A 56 1.25 -2.92 10.58
CA GLU A 56 1.02 -2.32 11.91
C GLU A 56 -0.37 -1.66 12.02
N GLN A 57 -0.89 -1.11 10.92
CA GLN A 57 -2.26 -0.56 10.88
C GLN A 57 -3.35 -1.63 10.69
N GLY A 58 -2.99 -2.90 10.56
CA GLY A 58 -3.90 -4.02 10.31
C GLY A 58 -4.56 -3.99 8.94
N LEU A 59 -3.94 -3.33 7.95
CA LEU A 59 -4.48 -3.22 6.58
C LEU A 59 -4.02 -4.36 5.67
N VAL A 60 -2.86 -4.92 5.98
CA VAL A 60 -2.31 -6.10 5.32
C VAL A 60 -1.73 -7.07 6.37
N VAL A 61 -1.54 -8.32 5.98
CA VAL A 61 -0.70 -9.29 6.68
C VAL A 61 0.52 -9.55 5.80
N ILE A 62 1.72 -9.52 6.36
CA ILE A 62 2.95 -9.75 5.59
C ILE A 62 3.51 -11.13 5.89
N GLU A 63 3.73 -11.87 4.83
CA GLU A 63 4.48 -13.12 4.85
C GLU A 63 5.87 -12.89 4.29
N ASP A 64 6.89 -13.47 4.93
CA ASP A 64 8.25 -13.51 4.39
C ASP A 64 8.45 -14.87 3.71
N VAL A 65 8.55 -14.84 2.38
CA VAL A 65 8.78 -16.01 1.54
C VAL A 65 10.21 -15.93 1.00
N SER A 66 11.13 -16.62 1.67
CA SER A 66 12.55 -16.68 1.26
C SER A 66 13.21 -15.30 1.13
N GLY A 67 12.92 -14.37 2.05
CA GLY A 67 13.43 -13.01 2.07
C GLY A 67 12.63 -12.00 1.25
N VAL A 68 11.60 -12.46 0.53
CA VAL A 68 10.67 -11.61 -0.22
C VAL A 68 9.40 -11.40 0.58
N LEU A 69 9.05 -10.13 0.81
CA LEU A 69 7.80 -9.81 1.50
C LEU A 69 6.62 -9.93 0.54
N VAL A 70 5.56 -10.59 0.99
CA VAL A 70 4.27 -10.70 0.31
C VAL A 70 3.20 -10.11 1.20
N ALA A 71 2.50 -9.08 0.73
CA ALA A 71 1.41 -8.45 1.47
C ALA A 71 0.06 -9.04 1.02
N ASN A 72 -0.72 -9.52 1.99
CA ASN A 72 -2.08 -9.99 1.80
C ASN A 72 -3.06 -8.97 2.39
N LEU A 73 -4.08 -8.54 1.64
CA LEU A 73 -5.03 -7.53 2.10
C LEU A 73 -5.95 -8.09 3.19
N THR A 74 -6.17 -7.33 4.26
CA THR A 74 -7.21 -7.65 5.25
C THR A 74 -8.57 -7.10 4.83
N GLY A 75 -9.66 -7.54 5.48
CA GLY A 75 -10.98 -6.95 5.26
C GLY A 75 -10.99 -5.43 5.46
N ARG A 76 -10.29 -4.93 6.48
CA ARG A 76 -10.12 -3.50 6.74
C ARG A 76 -9.29 -2.82 5.64
N GLY A 77 -8.26 -3.49 5.14
CA GLY A 77 -7.50 -3.10 3.95
C GLY A 77 -8.40 -2.89 2.72
N ILE A 78 -9.34 -3.80 2.47
CA ILE A 78 -10.28 -3.70 1.34
C ILE A 78 -11.17 -2.46 1.48
N GLU A 79 -11.70 -2.22 2.68
CA GLU A 79 -12.53 -1.05 2.95
C GLU A 79 -11.78 0.27 2.75
N VAL A 80 -10.51 0.34 3.17
CA VAL A 80 -9.67 1.53 2.95
C VAL A 80 -9.30 1.70 1.47
N ALA A 81 -8.92 0.62 0.77
CA ALA A 81 -8.58 0.65 -0.65
C ALA A 81 -9.77 1.13 -1.51
N SER A 82 -10.98 0.69 -1.16
CA SER A 82 -12.24 1.07 -1.82
C SER A 82 -12.80 2.42 -1.38
N GLY A 83 -12.24 3.03 -0.33
CA GLY A 83 -12.70 4.33 0.19
C GLY A 83 -13.95 4.27 1.06
N ARG A 84 -14.34 3.07 1.51
CA ARG A 84 -15.42 2.87 2.50
C ARG A 84 -14.97 3.19 3.92
N ALA A 85 -13.69 3.01 4.21
CA ALA A 85 -13.08 3.36 5.49
C ALA A 85 -11.87 4.28 5.29
N TRP A 86 -11.40 4.90 6.38
CA TRP A 86 -10.24 5.77 6.36
C TRP A 86 -9.32 5.52 7.57
N ILE A 87 -8.02 5.61 7.34
CA ILE A 87 -6.97 5.61 8.37
C ILE A 87 -6.03 6.78 8.11
N ASP A 88 -5.59 7.43 9.19
CA ASP A 88 -4.61 8.50 9.10
C ASP A 88 -3.29 8.01 8.48
N GLY A 89 -2.65 8.82 7.66
CA GLY A 89 -1.46 8.41 6.92
C GLY A 89 -1.74 7.54 5.69
N VAL A 90 -3.00 7.23 5.33
CA VAL A 90 -3.40 6.73 4.01
C VAL A 90 -4.22 7.80 3.31
N LYS A 91 -3.87 8.13 2.05
CA LYS A 91 -4.59 9.14 1.29
C LYS A 91 -6.04 8.69 1.09
N ARG A 92 -6.98 9.62 1.22
CA ARG A 92 -8.40 9.32 0.99
C ARG A 92 -8.65 9.09 -0.50
N PRO A 93 -9.20 7.93 -0.90
CA PRO A 93 -9.78 7.74 -2.22
C PRO A 93 -10.74 8.88 -2.53
N ARG A 94 -10.54 9.57 -3.66
CA ARG A 94 -11.62 10.42 -4.19
C ARG A 94 -12.74 9.51 -4.70
N PRO A 95 -14.02 9.87 -4.50
CA PRO A 95 -15.12 9.18 -5.16
C PRO A 95 -14.82 9.12 -6.65
N LYS A 96 -15.00 7.95 -7.28
CA LYS A 96 -15.02 7.88 -8.74
C LYS A 96 -16.25 8.70 -9.17
N GLY A 97 -16.00 9.88 -9.75
CA GLY A 97 -17.01 10.59 -10.54
C GLY A 97 -17.23 9.89 -11.87
#